data_AF-A0A7L3WD56-F1
#
_entry.id   AF-A0A7L3WD56-F1
#
_cell.length_a   1.000
_cell.length_b   1.000
_cell.length_c   1.000
_cell.angle_alpha   90.00
_cell.angle_beta   90.00
_cell.angle_gamma   90.00
#
_symmetry.space_group_name_H-M   'P 1'
#
loop_
_entity.id
_entity.type
_entity.pdbx_description
1 polymer ?
#
loop_
_entity_poly.entity_id
_entity_poly.type
_entity_poly.pdbx_seq_one_letter_code
_entity_poly.pdbx_strand_id
1 'polypeptide(L)'
;SRRDDLESLGYVLMYFNLGSLPWQGLKAATKRQKYERISEKKMSTPIEVLCKGYPSEFSTYLNFCRSLRFDDKPDYSYLRQLFRNLFHRQGFSYDYVFDWNMLK
;
A
#
# COMPACT_ATOMS: atom_id res chain seq x y z
N SER A 1 -16.09 -2.13 0.34
CA SER A 1 -16.53 -0.98 -0.47
C SER A 1 -15.32 -0.34 -1.14
N ARG A 2 -15.50 0.76 -1.88
CA ARG A 2 -14.43 1.44 -2.65
C ARG A 2 -13.15 1.71 -1.84
N ARG A 3 -13.27 2.01 -0.54
CA ARG A 3 -12.12 2.26 0.33
C ARG A 3 -11.27 1.01 0.57
N ASP A 4 -11.91 -0.16 0.67
CA ASP A 4 -11.23 -1.42 1.01
C ASP A 4 -10.37 -1.91 -0.16
N ASP A 5 -10.84 -1.68 -1.41
CA ASP A 5 -10.05 -1.94 -2.62
C ASP A 5 -8.83 -1.02 -2.70
N LEU A 6 -9.00 0.28 -2.40
CA LEU A 6 -7.89 1.23 -2.39
C LEU A 6 -6.88 0.96 -1.28
N GLU A 7 -7.34 0.62 -0.07
CA GLU A 7 -6.46 0.23 1.03
C GLU A 7 -5.67 -1.04 0.67
N SER A 8 -6.33 -2.02 0.03
CA SER A 8 -5.69 -3.24 -0.47
C SER A 8 -4.60 -2.93 -1.50
N LEU A 9 -4.85 -2.00 -2.43
CA LEU A 9 -3.83 -1.51 -3.37
C LEU A 9 -2.63 -0.89 -2.64
N GLY A 10 -2.86 -0.12 -1.58
CA GLY A 10 -1.79 0.45 -0.75
C GLY A 10 -0.89 -0.64 -0.14
N TYR A 11 -1.48 -1.75 0.32
CA TYR A 11 -0.69 -2.90 0.79
C TYR A 11 0.09 -3.59 -0.34
N VAL A 12 -0.46 -3.67 -1.54
CA VAL A 12 0.26 -4.22 -2.72
C VAL A 12 1.46 -3.34 -3.08
N LEU A 13 1.30 -2.02 -3.08
CA LEU A 13 2.40 -1.08 -3.30
C LEU A 13 3.51 -1.26 -2.25
N MET A 14 3.13 -1.37 -0.97
CA MET A 14 4.11 -1.64 0.09
C MET A 14 4.75 -3.02 -0.02
N TYR A 15 4.02 -4.02 -0.52
CA TYR A 15 4.58 -5.34 -0.82
C TYR A 15 5.65 -5.25 -1.90
N PHE A 16 5.43 -4.51 -2.99
CA PHE A 16 6.47 -4.31 -4.01
C PHE A 16 7.71 -3.61 -3.45
N ASN A 17 7.53 -2.62 -2.58
CA ASN A 17 8.62 -1.92 -1.92
C ASN A 17 9.45 -2.82 -0.98
N LEU A 18 8.77 -3.64 -0.17
CA LEU A 18 9.39 -4.44 0.91
C LEU A 18 9.77 -5.87 0.49
N GLY A 19 9.24 -6.36 -0.63
CA GLY A 19 9.29 -7.78 -1.05
C GLY A 19 8.40 -8.72 -0.22
N SER A 20 7.99 -8.31 0.99
CA SER A 20 7.01 -9.00 1.82
C SER A 20 6.33 -8.06 2.81
N LEU A 21 5.16 -8.42 3.30
CA LEU A 21 4.41 -7.69 4.32
C LEU A 21 4.58 -8.36 5.70
N PRO A 22 4.57 -7.59 6.81
CA PRO A 22 4.82 -8.11 8.17
C PRO A 22 3.83 -9.17 8.67
N TRP A 23 2.70 -9.33 7.99
CA TRP A 23 1.65 -10.31 8.30
C TRP A 23 1.67 -11.53 7.36
N GLN A 24 2.66 -11.66 6.48
CA GLN A 24 2.87 -12.88 5.69
C GLN A 24 3.52 -13.99 6.53
N GLY A 25 3.31 -15.25 6.14
CA GLY A 25 3.96 -16.40 6.78
C GLY A 25 3.41 -16.80 8.16
N LEU A 26 2.39 -16.12 8.68
CA LEU A 26 1.77 -16.48 9.97
C LEU A 26 1.15 -17.88 9.91
N LYS A 27 1.62 -18.76 10.79
CA LYS A 27 1.10 -20.13 10.96
C LYS A 27 -0.24 -20.10 11.69
N ALA A 28 -1.18 -20.97 11.34
CA ALA A 28 -2.44 -21.18 12.04
C ALA A 28 -3.02 -22.56 11.67
N ALA A 29 -3.81 -23.16 12.56
CA ALA A 29 -4.40 -24.48 12.30
C ALA A 29 -5.61 -24.42 11.36
N THR A 30 -6.35 -23.31 11.39
CA THR A 30 -7.54 -23.10 10.54
C THR A 30 -7.43 -21.81 9.72
N LYS A 31 -8.19 -21.75 8.62
CA LYS A 31 -8.31 -20.55 7.78
C LYS A 31 -8.80 -19.34 8.59
N ARG A 32 -9.78 -19.53 9.47
CA ARG A 32 -10.31 -18.48 10.37
C ARG A 32 -9.22 -17.91 11.27
N GLN A 33 -8.50 -18.77 11.99
CA GLN A 33 -7.39 -18.35 12.85
C GLN A 33 -6.28 -17.63 12.06
N LYS A 34 -6.02 -18.05 10.81
CA LYS A 34 -5.05 -17.37 9.94
C LYS A 34 -5.47 -15.93 9.65
N TYR A 35 -6.74 -15.70 9.32
CA TYR A 35 -7.26 -14.35 9.09
C TYR A 35 -7.29 -13.51 10.36
N GLU A 36 -7.67 -14.08 11.51
CA GLU A 36 -7.63 -13.40 12.81
C GLU A 36 -6.21 -12.91 13.12
N ARG A 37 -5.18 -13.77 13.00
CA ARG A 37 -3.77 -13.40 13.20
C ARG A 37 -3.28 -12.32 12.22
N ILE A 38 -3.66 -12.42 10.95
CA ILE A 38 -3.32 -11.39 9.95
C ILE A 38 -3.98 -10.06 10.31
N SER A 39 -5.25 -10.09 10.72
CA SER A 39 -6.01 -8.91 11.14
C SER A 39 -5.36 -8.24 12.34
N GLU A 40 -5.06 -9.00 13.40
CA GLU A 40 -4.35 -8.52 14.59
C GLU A 40 -3.01 -7.89 14.24
N LYS A 41 -2.23 -8.54 13.35
CA LYS A 41 -0.93 -8.01 12.93
C LYS A 41 -1.07 -6.72 12.11
N LYS A 42 -2.08 -6.61 11.25
CA LYS A 42 -2.39 -5.37 10.51
C LYS A 42 -2.81 -4.23 11.43
N MET A 43 -3.66 -4.50 12.43
CA MET A 43 -4.12 -3.50 13.39
C MET A 43 -3.00 -3.02 14.33
N SER A 44 -2.13 -3.94 14.74
CA SER A 44 -0.99 -3.64 15.63
C SER A 44 0.24 -3.06 14.93
N THR A 45 0.23 -2.95 13.59
CA THR A 45 1.32 -2.33 12.83
C THR A 45 0.89 -0.94 12.37
N PRO A 46 1.40 0.15 13.00
CA PRO A 46 1.14 1.52 12.55
C PRO A 46 1.57 1.72 11.09
N ILE A 47 0.87 2.58 10.37
CA ILE A 47 1.18 2.86 8.94
C ILE A 47 2.58 3.45 8.81
N GLU A 48 2.98 4.30 9.75
CA GLU A 48 4.29 4.96 9.80
C GLU A 48 5.41 3.93 10.02
N VAL A 49 5.13 2.84 10.75
CA VAL A 49 6.06 1.73 10.93
C VAL A 49 6.12 0.88 9.67
N LEU A 50 4.98 0.58 9.05
CA LEU A 50 4.91 -0.18 7.79
C LEU A 50 5.66 0.52 6.66
N CYS A 51 5.49 1.84 6.54
CA CYS A 51 6.07 2.66 5.47
C CYS A 51 7.44 3.24 5.82
N LYS A 52 8.04 2.85 6.96
CA LYS A 52 9.32 3.39 7.42
C LYS A 52 10.41 3.18 6.37
N GLY A 53 11.13 4.25 6.04
CA GLY A 53 12.23 4.23 5.07
C GLY A 53 11.82 4.40 3.61
N TYR A 54 10.52 4.52 3.32
CA TYR A 54 9.98 4.82 1.99
C TYR A 54 9.40 6.23 1.92
N PRO A 55 9.19 6.80 0.72
CA PRO A 55 8.56 8.11 0.55
C PRO A 55 7.26 8.27 1.34
N SER A 56 7.04 9.44 1.94
CA SER A 56 5.87 9.71 2.80
C SER A 56 4.53 9.49 2.11
N GLU A 57 4.50 9.63 0.78
CA GLU A 57 3.33 9.40 -0.07
C GLU A 57 2.68 8.03 0.17
N PHE A 58 3.45 6.99 0.47
CA PHE A 58 2.89 5.66 0.77
C PHE A 58 2.08 5.67 2.08
N SER A 59 2.61 6.30 3.13
CA SER A 59 1.87 6.48 4.39
C SER A 59 0.66 7.40 4.22
N THR A 60 0.80 8.50 3.47
CA THR A 60 -0.29 9.42 3.17
C THR A 60 -1.42 8.72 2.41
N TYR A 61 -1.10 7.88 1.43
CA TYR A 61 -2.08 7.10 0.67
C TYR A 61 -2.86 6.15 1.58
N LEU A 62 -2.17 5.36 2.41
CA LEU A 62 -2.82 4.40 3.32
C LEU A 62 -3.68 5.10 4.37
N ASN A 63 -3.19 6.20 4.95
CA ASN A 63 -3.95 7.01 5.90
C ASN A 63 -5.20 7.62 5.26
N PHE A 64 -5.10 8.12 4.03
CA PHE A 64 -6.26 8.60 3.27
C PHE A 64 -7.30 7.48 3.10
N CYS A 65 -6.88 6.29 2.65
CA CYS A 65 -7.79 5.16 2.46
C CYS A 65 -8.51 4.76 3.75
N ARG A 66 -7.79 4.69 4.88
CA ARG A 66 -8.36 4.36 6.19
C ARG A 66 -9.30 5.44 6.74
N SER A 67 -9.13 6.70 6.35
CA SER A 67 -10.01 7.80 6.77
C SER A 67 -11.35 7.85 6.05
N LEU A 68 -11.49 7.15 4.92
CA LEU A 68 -12.73 7.15 4.13
C LEU A 68 -13.86 6.41 4.88
N ARG A 69 -15.05 6.99 4.85
CA ARG A 69 -16.29 6.34 5.27
C ARG A 69 -16.68 5.25 4.29
N PHE A 70 -17.59 4.38 4.70
CA PHE A 70 -17.99 3.22 3.92
C PHE A 70 -18.56 3.59 2.54
N ASP A 71 -19.35 4.66 2.50
CA ASP A 71 -20.09 5.19 1.36
C ASP A 71 -19.41 6.39 0.68
N ASP A 72 -18.24 6.82 1.16
CA ASP A 72 -17.48 7.91 0.53
C ASP A 72 -17.08 7.54 -0.89
N LYS A 73 -17.11 8.56 -1.76
CA LYS A 73 -16.47 8.50 -3.09
C LYS A 73 -15.02 8.96 -2.92
N PRO A 74 -14.02 8.08 -3.12
CA PRO A 74 -12.62 8.45 -2.97
C PRO A 74 -12.20 9.54 -3.99
N ASP A 75 -11.32 10.45 -3.58
CA ASP A 75 -10.64 11.35 -4.50
C ASP A 75 -9.49 10.61 -5.20
N TYR A 76 -9.84 9.89 -6.26
CA TYR A 76 -8.86 9.17 -7.08
C TYR A 76 -7.84 10.10 -7.75
N SER A 77 -8.21 11.37 -8.01
CA SER A 77 -7.32 12.33 -8.65
C SER A 77 -6.19 12.71 -7.71
N TYR A 78 -6.54 13.04 -6.45
CA TYR A 78 -5.60 13.30 -5.38
C TYR A 78 -4.61 12.14 -5.20
N LEU A 79 -5.11 10.90 -5.10
CA LEU A 79 -4.25 9.73 -4.89
C LEU A 79 -3.25 9.49 -6.04
N ARG A 80 -3.68 9.71 -7.30
CA ARG A 80 -2.77 9.65 -8.45
C ARG A 80 -1.77 10.80 -8.45
N GLN A 81 -2.21 12.00 -8.12
CA GLN A 81 -1.35 13.18 -8.12
C GLN A 81 -0.24 13.08 -7.06
N LEU A 82 -0.53 12.46 -5.92
CA LEU A 82 0.43 12.16 -4.88
C LEU A 82 1.67 11.43 -5.43
N PHE A 83 1.45 10.31 -6.13
CA PHE A 83 2.54 9.53 -6.72
C PHE A 83 3.15 10.18 -7.96
N ARG A 84 2.37 10.90 -8.79
CA ARG A 84 2.91 11.66 -9.92
C ARG A 84 3.87 12.75 -9.46
N ASN A 85 3.50 13.51 -8.44
CA ASN A 85 4.37 14.55 -7.87
C ASN A 85 5.68 13.95 -7.35
N LEU A 86 5.60 12.84 -6.62
CA LEU A 86 6.80 12.11 -6.18
C LEU A 86 7.66 11.67 -7.37
N PHE A 87 7.05 11.06 -8.39
CA PHE A 87 7.73 10.58 -9.59
C PHE A 87 8.51 11.72 -10.30
N HIS A 88 7.89 12.88 -10.47
CA HIS A 88 8.53 14.03 -11.10
C HIS A 88 9.66 14.61 -10.25
N ARG A 89 9.49 14.67 -8.91
CA ARG A 89 10.55 15.14 -8.00
C ARG A 89 11.77 14.21 -7.97
N GLN A 90 11.58 12.91 -8.23
CA GLN A 90 12.68 11.96 -8.37
C GLN A 90 13.37 12.05 -9.74
N GLY A 91 12.87 12.87 -10.66
CA GLY A 91 13.45 13.04 -11.99
C GLY A 91 13.21 11.87 -12.94
N PHE A 92 12.22 11.02 -12.67
CA PHE A 92 11.90 9.91 -13.55
C PHE A 92 11.17 10.38 -14.82
N SER A 93 11.44 9.68 -15.94
CA SER A 93 10.77 9.88 -17.22
C SER A 93 9.53 9.00 -17.32
N TYR A 94 8.41 9.57 -17.76
CA TYR A 94 7.18 8.81 -17.96
C TYR A 94 7.17 8.12 -19.34
N ASP A 95 8.06 7.15 -19.52
CA ASP A 95 8.36 6.46 -20.78
C ASP A 95 7.79 5.03 -20.84
N TYR A 96 7.08 4.60 -19.79
CA TYR A 96 6.53 3.25 -19.64
C TYR A 96 7.58 2.12 -19.60
N VAL A 97 8.82 2.44 -19.21
CA VAL A 97 9.88 1.45 -18.98
C VAL A 97 9.84 0.97 -17.54
N PHE A 98 9.60 -0.33 -17.34
CA PHE A 98 9.62 -1.01 -16.05
C PHE A 98 10.90 -1.85 -15.88
N ASP A 99 11.18 -2.29 -14.65
CA ASP A 99 12.39 -3.06 -14.33
C ASP A 99 12.61 -4.28 -15.23
N TRP A 100 11.52 -5.00 -15.58
CA TRP A 100 11.62 -6.19 -16.44
C TRP A 100 11.89 -5.87 -17.92
N ASN A 101 11.71 -4.62 -18.37
CA ASN A 101 12.10 -4.21 -19.71
C ASN A 101 13.62 -4.08 -19.88
N MET A 102 14.36 -3.98 -18.77
CA MET A 102 15.82 -3.85 -18.75
C MET A 102 16.54 -5.20 -18.63
N LEU A 103 15.79 -6.29 -18.46
CA LEU A 103 16.33 -7.64 -18.47
C LEU A 103 16.82 -7.98 -19.88
N LYS A 104 18.10 -8.32 -19.99
CA LYS A 104 18.74 -8.78 -21.23
C LYS A 104 18.76 -10.30 -21.30
#